data_AF-A0A973WAB7-F1
#
_entry.id   AF-A0A973WAB7-F1
#
_cell.length_a   1.000
_cell.length_b   1.000
_cell.length_c   1.000
_cell.angle_alpha   90.00
_cell.angle_beta   90.00
_cell.angle_gamma   90.00
#
_symmetry.space_group_name_H-M   'P 1'
#
loop_
_entity.id
_entity.type
_entity.pdbx_description
1 polymer ?
#
loop_
_entity_poly.entity_id
_entity_poly.type
_entity_poly.pdbx_seq_one_letter_code
_entity_poly.pdbx_strand_id
1 'polypeptide(L)'
;MIGSKAIRRLLAASLLMVLRVTDAPAQMARPEPFDTPVPEAWRAPFTRFLSGLNVSDAVATVEASRAVVFQNPAGGPERMIIRVRHKEACTVDQDECLTVIAHIENNELVSDAMFYAGDKISYGDFKPRVPGVRSLPIFFYGRQQVVAVIVTAKGLVVSSHSAEAPK
;
A
#
# COMPACT_ATOMS: atom_id res chain seq x y z
N MET A 1 9.66 23.48 59.93
CA MET A 1 8.70 23.99 58.92
C MET A 1 9.38 24.05 57.56
N ILE A 2 9.29 22.98 56.78
CA ILE A 2 9.83 22.93 55.42
C ILE A 2 8.81 23.61 54.49
N GLY A 3 9.19 24.74 53.92
CA GLY A 3 8.30 25.63 53.19
C GLY A 3 7.70 25.00 51.94
N SER A 4 6.37 25.09 51.84
CA SER A 4 5.49 24.74 50.70
C SER A 4 6.02 25.14 49.30
N LYS A 5 6.92 26.12 49.22
CA LYS A 5 7.55 26.56 47.95
C LYS A 5 8.58 25.57 47.39
N ALA A 6 9.24 24.75 48.22
CA ALA A 6 10.23 23.77 47.75
C ALA A 6 9.56 22.56 47.06
N ILE A 7 8.41 22.13 47.57
CA ILE A 7 7.67 20.96 47.08
C ILE A 7 7.05 21.22 45.69
N ARG A 8 6.56 22.46 45.44
CA ARG A 8 6.02 22.84 44.12
C ARG A 8 7.08 22.87 43.00
N ARG A 9 8.33 23.18 43.31
CA ARG A 9 9.42 23.18 42.31
C ARG A 9 9.89 21.77 41.96
N LEU A 10 9.85 20.84 42.90
CA LEU A 10 10.15 19.42 42.64
C LEU A 10 9.08 18.75 41.78
N LEU A 11 7.80 19.06 41.98
CA LEU A 11 6.70 18.52 41.14
C LEU A 11 6.73 19.06 39.70
N ALA A 12 7.16 20.31 39.48
CA ALA A 12 7.29 20.88 38.14
C ALA A 12 8.46 20.25 37.35
N ALA A 13 9.56 19.91 38.02
CA ALA A 13 10.70 19.24 37.38
C ALA A 13 10.39 17.77 37.02
N SER A 14 9.59 17.08 37.84
CA SER A 14 9.15 15.70 37.55
C SER A 14 8.18 15.63 36.38
N LEU A 15 7.36 16.67 36.15
CA LEU A 15 6.39 16.70 35.05
C LEU A 15 7.07 16.98 33.69
N LEU A 16 8.18 17.73 33.69
CA LEU A 16 8.94 18.09 32.48
C LEU A 16 9.81 16.94 31.94
N MET A 17 10.11 15.90 32.74
CA MET A 17 10.86 14.74 32.25
C MET A 17 10.00 13.70 31.51
N VAL A 18 8.67 13.81 31.52
CA VAL A 18 7.77 12.79 30.93
C VAL A 18 7.36 13.10 29.49
N LEU A 19 7.71 14.29 28.97
CA LEU A 19 7.52 14.63 27.56
C LEU A 19 8.86 14.60 26.82
N ARG A 20 9.57 13.47 26.91
CA ARG A 20 10.41 13.11 25.76
C ARG A 20 9.44 12.80 24.64
N VAL A 21 9.32 13.74 23.69
CA VAL A 21 8.95 13.38 22.33
C VAL A 21 10.01 12.37 21.92
N THR A 22 9.73 11.10 22.15
CA THR A 22 10.39 10.05 21.41
C THR A 22 9.92 10.32 20.00
N ASP A 23 10.73 11.04 19.23
CA ASP A 23 10.73 10.91 17.78
C ASP A 23 10.94 9.42 17.55
N ALA A 24 9.85 8.65 17.55
CA ALA A 24 9.86 7.32 17.03
C ALA A 24 10.18 7.55 15.55
N PRO A 25 11.39 7.22 15.07
CA PRO A 25 11.61 7.28 13.65
C PRO A 25 10.53 6.40 13.04
N ALA A 26 9.66 6.98 12.20
CA ALA A 26 8.75 6.19 11.40
C ALA A 26 9.65 5.25 10.59
N GLN A 27 9.73 3.98 11.00
CA GLN A 27 10.51 2.97 10.33
C GLN A 27 9.66 2.51 9.16
N MET A 28 9.59 3.35 8.13
CA MET A 28 9.08 2.88 6.85
C MET A 28 9.98 1.73 6.41
N ALA A 29 9.40 0.54 6.27
CA ALA A 29 10.12 -0.58 5.69
C ALA A 29 10.70 -0.14 4.34
N ARG A 30 11.96 -0.49 4.07
CA ARG A 30 12.61 -0.14 2.81
C ARG A 30 11.73 -0.66 1.67
N PRO A 31 11.37 0.17 0.67
CA PRO A 31 10.55 -0.30 -0.44
C PRO A 31 11.22 -1.48 -1.15
N GLU A 32 10.48 -2.58 -1.27
CA GLU A 32 10.94 -3.83 -1.87
C GLU A 32 10.38 -3.98 -3.29
N PRO A 33 11.12 -4.61 -4.22
CA PRO A 33 10.61 -4.89 -5.56
C PRO A 33 9.36 -5.76 -5.55
N PHE A 34 8.44 -5.45 -6.45
CA PHE A 34 7.25 -6.22 -6.73
C PHE A 34 7.53 -7.21 -7.88
N ASP A 35 8.23 -8.30 -7.59
CA ASP A 35 8.88 -9.15 -8.59
C ASP A 35 8.43 -10.62 -8.59
N THR A 36 7.49 -10.98 -7.72
CA THR A 36 6.96 -12.34 -7.64
C THR A 36 6.00 -12.64 -8.80
N PRO A 37 6.16 -13.78 -9.52
CA PRO A 37 5.26 -14.17 -10.62
C PRO A 37 3.82 -14.36 -10.15
N VAL A 38 2.86 -14.22 -11.07
CA VAL A 38 1.45 -14.53 -10.79
C VAL A 38 1.32 -16.03 -10.43
N PRO A 39 0.81 -16.36 -9.23
CA PRO A 39 0.53 -17.73 -8.81
C PRO A 39 -0.37 -18.46 -9.80
N GLU A 40 -0.11 -19.74 -10.01
CA GLU A 40 -0.82 -20.57 -11.00
C GLU A 40 -2.35 -20.52 -10.83
N ALA A 41 -2.83 -20.61 -9.60
CA ALA A 41 -4.24 -20.55 -9.25
C ALA A 41 -4.94 -19.27 -9.71
N TRP A 42 -4.20 -18.17 -9.90
CA TRP A 42 -4.77 -16.87 -10.29
C TRP A 42 -4.67 -16.61 -11.80
N ARG A 43 -3.86 -17.39 -12.53
CA ARG A 43 -3.57 -17.12 -13.94
C ARG A 43 -4.81 -17.20 -14.82
N ALA A 44 -5.63 -18.24 -14.68
CA ALA A 44 -6.82 -18.40 -15.51
C ALA A 44 -7.88 -17.30 -15.27
N PRO A 45 -8.26 -16.97 -14.01
CA PRO A 45 -9.11 -15.82 -13.72
C PRO A 45 -8.52 -14.50 -14.25
N PHE A 46 -7.21 -14.30 -14.09
CA PHE A 46 -6.56 -13.07 -14.51
C PHE A 46 -6.50 -12.93 -16.04
N THR A 47 -6.26 -14.01 -16.78
CA THR A 47 -6.34 -14.02 -18.24
C THR A 47 -7.73 -13.60 -18.71
N ARG A 48 -8.81 -14.16 -18.11
CA ARG A 48 -10.19 -13.77 -18.46
C ARG A 48 -10.46 -12.30 -18.19
N PHE A 49 -10.02 -11.80 -17.03
CA PHE A 49 -10.12 -10.39 -16.68
C PHE A 49 -9.43 -9.49 -17.72
N LEU A 50 -8.17 -9.78 -18.09
CA LEU A 50 -7.44 -9.02 -19.10
C LEU A 50 -8.08 -9.10 -20.49
N SER A 51 -8.61 -10.26 -20.86
CA SER A 51 -9.38 -10.41 -22.11
C SER A 51 -10.65 -9.55 -22.09
N GLY A 52 -11.35 -9.45 -20.96
CA GLY A 52 -12.49 -8.54 -20.79
C GLY A 52 -12.13 -7.06 -20.92
N LEU A 53 -10.87 -6.71 -20.64
CA LEU A 53 -10.30 -5.37 -20.86
C LEU A 53 -9.71 -5.17 -22.27
N ASN A 54 -9.87 -6.15 -23.17
CA ASN A 54 -9.31 -6.15 -24.52
C ASN A 54 -7.78 -6.03 -24.59
N VAL A 55 -7.05 -6.51 -23.57
CA VAL A 55 -5.58 -6.58 -23.63
C VAL A 55 -5.17 -7.65 -24.65
N SER A 56 -4.45 -7.24 -25.69
CA SER A 56 -3.85 -8.17 -26.66
C SER A 56 -2.90 -9.14 -25.96
N ASP A 57 -2.92 -10.41 -26.35
CA ASP A 57 -2.05 -11.44 -25.78
C ASP A 57 -2.16 -11.57 -24.25
N ALA A 58 -3.39 -11.63 -23.74
CA ALA A 58 -3.69 -11.72 -22.30
C ALA A 58 -2.87 -12.79 -21.57
N VAL A 59 -2.67 -13.97 -22.17
CA VAL A 59 -1.86 -15.06 -21.60
C VAL A 59 -0.41 -14.62 -21.38
N ALA A 60 0.25 -14.08 -22.41
CA ALA A 60 1.62 -13.59 -22.31
C ALA A 60 1.73 -12.44 -21.31
N THR A 61 0.70 -11.59 -21.25
CA THR A 61 0.62 -10.52 -20.24
C THR A 61 0.55 -11.07 -18.82
N VAL A 62 -0.23 -12.12 -18.57
CA VAL A 62 -0.29 -12.77 -17.24
C VAL A 62 1.08 -13.33 -16.85
N GLU A 63 1.81 -13.98 -17.76
CA GLU A 63 3.15 -14.51 -17.50
C GLU A 63 4.18 -13.41 -17.22
N ALA A 64 4.08 -12.29 -17.93
CA ALA A 64 4.93 -11.12 -17.73
C ALA A 64 4.58 -10.35 -16.45
N SER A 65 3.35 -10.45 -15.95
CA SER A 65 2.86 -9.72 -14.79
C SER A 65 3.43 -10.22 -13.47
N ARG A 66 3.28 -9.42 -12.42
CA ARG A 66 3.74 -9.74 -11.06
C ARG A 66 2.60 -9.63 -10.08
N ALA A 67 2.65 -10.37 -8.99
CA ALA A 67 1.61 -10.33 -7.98
C ALA A 67 2.15 -10.64 -6.58
N VAL A 68 1.50 -10.07 -5.57
CA VAL A 68 1.70 -10.46 -4.16
C VAL A 68 0.35 -10.62 -3.48
N VAL A 69 0.33 -11.48 -2.46
CA VAL A 69 -0.84 -11.61 -1.58
C VAL A 69 -1.02 -10.30 -0.81
N PHE A 70 -2.23 -9.77 -0.84
CA PHE A 70 -2.63 -8.64 -0.03
C PHE A 70 -3.40 -9.15 1.20
N GLN A 71 -2.68 -9.28 2.31
CA GLN A 71 -3.30 -9.60 3.57
C GLN A 71 -4.15 -8.41 4.04
N ASN A 72 -5.46 -8.62 4.12
CA ASN A 72 -6.38 -7.63 4.67
C ASN A 72 -6.55 -7.88 6.18
N PRO A 73 -5.84 -7.14 7.06
CA PRO A 73 -5.95 -7.32 8.51
C PRO A 73 -7.35 -6.97 9.05
N ALA A 74 -8.21 -6.34 8.26
CA ALA A 74 -9.60 -6.06 8.62
C ALA A 74 -10.55 -7.26 8.50
N GLY A 75 -10.07 -8.40 7.98
CA GLY A 75 -10.91 -9.53 7.57
C GLY A 75 -11.60 -9.31 6.22
N GLY A 76 -12.08 -10.38 5.60
CA GLY A 76 -12.68 -10.38 4.25
C GLY A 76 -12.04 -11.42 3.33
N PRO A 77 -12.37 -11.41 2.03
CA PRO A 77 -11.72 -12.30 1.07
C PRO A 77 -10.22 -12.01 0.99
N GLU A 78 -9.44 -13.05 0.71
CA GLU A 78 -8.03 -12.88 0.36
C GLU A 78 -7.95 -12.00 -0.89
N ARG A 79 -7.19 -10.91 -0.78
CA ARG A 79 -6.93 -10.03 -1.90
C ARG A 79 -5.53 -10.28 -2.45
N MET A 80 -5.34 -9.85 -3.68
CA MET A 80 -4.06 -9.82 -4.36
C MET A 80 -3.84 -8.42 -4.90
N ILE A 81 -2.57 -8.02 -4.92
CA ILE A 81 -2.12 -6.89 -5.73
C ILE A 81 -1.46 -7.51 -6.96
N ILE A 82 -1.77 -7.00 -8.14
CA ILE A 82 -1.22 -7.46 -9.42
C ILE A 82 -0.72 -6.24 -10.20
N ARG A 83 0.51 -6.31 -10.69
CA ARG A 83 1.09 -5.33 -11.60
C ARG A 83 1.05 -5.92 -13.01
N VAL A 84 0.25 -5.29 -13.86
CA VAL A 84 0.03 -5.70 -15.25
C VAL A 84 1.21 -5.22 -16.10
N ARG A 85 2.09 -6.14 -16.50
CA ARG A 85 3.24 -5.80 -17.35
C ARG A 85 2.89 -6.02 -18.81
N HIS A 86 2.34 -4.99 -19.42
CA HIS A 86 2.03 -4.92 -20.84
C HIS A 86 2.42 -3.56 -21.39
N LYS A 87 2.81 -3.49 -22.68
CA LYS A 87 3.24 -2.25 -23.33
C LYS A 87 2.19 -1.13 -23.29
N GLU A 88 0.91 -1.49 -23.26
CA GLU A 88 -0.23 -0.54 -23.18
C GLU A 88 -0.69 -0.27 -21.74
N ALA A 89 -0.20 -1.07 -20.79
CA ALA A 89 -0.54 -0.95 -19.38
C ALA A 89 0.59 -0.28 -18.56
N CYS A 90 1.67 0.13 -19.20
CA CYS A 90 2.84 0.73 -18.54
C CYS A 90 3.27 2.03 -19.23
N THR A 91 3.96 2.89 -18.48
CA THR A 91 4.72 4.01 -19.05
C THR A 91 5.85 3.49 -19.94
N VAL A 92 6.38 4.35 -20.82
CA VAL A 92 7.42 4.00 -21.79
C VAL A 92 8.67 3.42 -21.10
N ASP A 93 9.04 3.96 -19.95
CA ASP A 93 10.19 3.49 -19.15
C ASP A 93 9.82 2.38 -18.16
N GLN A 94 8.58 1.91 -18.18
CA GLN A 94 7.99 0.94 -17.25
C GLN A 94 8.14 1.31 -15.77
N ASP A 95 8.35 2.60 -15.48
CA ASP A 95 8.42 3.09 -14.11
C ASP A 95 7.08 2.90 -13.41
N GLU A 96 5.99 3.09 -14.14
CA GLU A 96 4.63 2.94 -13.64
C GLU A 96 3.84 2.00 -14.54
N CYS A 97 3.09 1.09 -13.93
CA CYS A 97 2.18 0.21 -14.64
C CYS A 97 0.83 0.15 -13.95
N LEU A 98 -0.18 -0.26 -14.70
CA LEU A 98 -1.49 -0.59 -14.18
C LEU A 98 -1.32 -1.63 -13.08
N THR A 99 -1.77 -1.26 -11.90
CA THR A 99 -1.81 -2.07 -10.70
C THR A 99 -3.26 -2.29 -10.34
N VAL A 100 -3.60 -3.55 -10.11
CA VAL A 100 -4.95 -4.01 -9.79
C VAL A 100 -4.92 -4.59 -8.39
N ILE A 101 -5.79 -4.10 -7.53
CA ILE A 101 -6.15 -4.81 -6.29
C ILE A 101 -7.42 -5.57 -6.58
N ALA A 102 -7.39 -6.87 -6.32
CA ALA A 102 -8.49 -7.76 -6.66
C ALA A 102 -8.65 -8.88 -5.64
N HIS A 103 -9.78 -9.57 -5.75
CA HIS A 103 -10.00 -10.87 -5.12
C HIS A 103 -10.57 -11.84 -6.16
N ILE A 104 -10.56 -13.12 -5.86
CA ILE A 104 -11.24 -14.13 -6.68
C ILE A 104 -12.58 -14.48 -6.02
N GLU A 105 -13.66 -14.34 -6.76
CA GLU A 105 -15.00 -14.74 -6.36
C GLU A 105 -15.64 -15.54 -7.51
N ASN A 106 -16.23 -16.70 -7.20
CA ASN A 106 -16.84 -17.58 -8.21
C ASN A 106 -15.91 -17.91 -9.40
N ASN A 107 -14.61 -18.09 -9.10
CA ASN A 107 -13.54 -18.33 -10.10
C ASN A 107 -13.30 -17.15 -11.07
N GLU A 108 -13.84 -15.97 -10.80
CA GLU A 108 -13.57 -14.76 -11.56
C GLU A 108 -12.73 -13.78 -10.74
N LEU A 109 -11.86 -13.03 -11.43
CA LEU A 109 -11.08 -11.98 -10.79
C LEU A 109 -11.93 -10.70 -10.74
N VAL A 110 -12.27 -10.29 -9.53
CA VAL A 110 -13.05 -9.09 -9.26
C VAL A 110 -12.10 -7.99 -8.81
N SER A 111 -12.05 -6.89 -9.56
CA SER A 111 -11.22 -5.74 -9.20
C SER A 111 -11.87 -4.90 -8.12
N ASP A 112 -11.16 -4.69 -7.02
CA ASP A 112 -11.50 -3.74 -5.95
C ASP A 112 -10.99 -2.33 -6.26
N ALA A 113 -9.84 -2.23 -6.94
CA ALA A 113 -9.26 -0.96 -7.40
C ALA A 113 -8.30 -1.18 -8.59
N MET A 114 -8.20 -0.18 -9.46
CA MET A 114 -7.24 -0.11 -10.57
C MET A 114 -6.61 1.28 -10.60
N PHE A 115 -5.29 1.35 -10.67
CA PHE A 115 -4.53 2.61 -10.68
C PHE A 115 -3.14 2.39 -11.29
N TYR A 116 -2.46 3.45 -11.74
CA TYR A 116 -1.05 3.35 -12.15
C TYR A 116 -0.15 3.53 -10.94
N ALA A 117 0.86 2.65 -10.79
CA ALA A 117 1.78 2.71 -9.67
C ALA A 117 3.16 2.14 -10.04
N GLY A 118 4.16 2.52 -9.23
CA GLY A 118 5.53 2.03 -9.39
C GLY A 118 5.74 0.60 -8.92
N ASP A 119 6.95 0.09 -9.14
CA ASP A 119 7.30 -1.32 -8.94
C ASP A 119 7.89 -1.64 -7.56
N LYS A 120 8.03 -0.65 -6.68
CA LYS A 120 8.48 -0.87 -5.31
C LYS A 120 7.33 -0.69 -4.33
N ILE A 121 7.16 -1.67 -3.45
CA ILE A 121 6.10 -1.69 -2.46
C ILE A 121 6.70 -1.58 -1.05
N SER A 122 6.05 -0.83 -0.16
CA SER A 122 6.34 -0.84 1.27
C SER A 122 5.04 -0.89 2.06
N TYR A 123 5.06 -1.60 3.18
CA TYR A 123 3.99 -1.60 4.15
C TYR A 123 4.35 -0.63 5.25
N GLY A 124 3.44 0.29 5.58
CA GLY A 124 3.60 1.16 6.72
C GLY A 124 3.74 0.34 8.00
N ASP A 125 4.53 0.84 8.95
CA ASP A 125 4.74 0.28 10.28
C ASP A 125 3.71 0.83 11.30
N PHE A 126 2.99 1.87 10.93
CA PHE A 126 1.98 2.52 11.76
C PHE A 126 0.61 2.63 11.07
N LYS A 127 -0.44 2.36 11.85
CA LYS A 127 -1.83 2.54 11.40
C LYS A 127 -2.26 3.98 11.63
N PRO A 128 -2.62 4.76 10.58
CA PRO A 128 -3.07 6.13 10.73
C PRO A 128 -4.21 6.24 11.75
N ARG A 129 -4.15 7.25 12.64
CA ARG A 129 -5.23 7.57 13.60
C ARG A 129 -6.41 8.27 12.93
N VAL A 130 -6.80 7.78 11.75
CA VAL A 130 -7.93 8.30 10.98
C VAL A 130 -9.14 7.41 11.25
N PRO A 131 -10.30 7.98 11.65
CA PRO A 131 -11.51 7.19 11.88
C PRO A 131 -11.86 6.32 10.67
N GLY A 132 -12.13 5.03 10.91
CA GLY A 132 -12.54 4.09 9.87
C GLY A 132 -11.39 3.39 9.12
N VAL A 133 -10.13 3.77 9.34
CA VAL A 133 -8.97 3.02 8.81
C VAL A 133 -8.81 1.68 9.53
N ARG A 134 -8.57 0.62 8.76
CA ARG A 134 -8.48 -0.75 9.28
C ARG A 134 -7.14 -1.44 9.00
N SER A 135 -6.33 -0.94 8.07
CA SER A 135 -5.01 -1.51 7.75
C SER A 135 -3.86 -0.53 7.96
N LEU A 136 -2.64 -1.09 7.94
CA LEU A 136 -1.43 -0.33 7.62
C LEU A 136 -1.54 0.15 6.16
N PRO A 137 -1.06 1.37 5.84
CA PRO A 137 -1.02 1.84 4.46
C PRO A 137 -0.02 1.00 3.65
N ILE A 138 -0.36 0.77 2.39
CA ILE A 138 0.58 0.23 1.40
C ILE A 138 1.02 1.38 0.53
N PHE A 139 2.32 1.52 0.33
CA PHE A 139 2.89 2.53 -0.54
C PHE A 139 3.54 1.88 -1.75
N PHE A 140 3.22 2.41 -2.92
CA PHE A 140 3.81 2.05 -4.21
C PHE A 140 4.66 3.23 -4.68
N TYR A 141 5.95 2.99 -4.88
CA TYR A 141 6.91 4.03 -5.23
C TYR A 141 7.29 3.91 -6.69
N GLY A 142 6.92 4.92 -7.47
CA GLY A 142 7.53 5.23 -8.77
C GLY A 142 8.57 6.34 -8.62
N ARG A 143 9.17 6.74 -9.74
CA ARG A 143 10.10 7.87 -9.82
C ARG A 143 9.39 9.21 -9.71
N GLN A 144 8.18 9.31 -10.25
CA GLN A 144 7.43 10.57 -10.30
C GLN A 144 6.31 10.67 -9.27
N GLN A 145 5.81 9.54 -8.77
CA GLN A 145 4.73 9.52 -7.79
C GLN A 145 4.89 8.42 -6.74
N VAL A 146 4.23 8.63 -5.61
CA VAL A 146 3.96 7.61 -4.61
C VAL A 146 2.46 7.44 -4.50
N VAL A 147 1.97 6.21 -4.68
CA VAL A 147 0.56 5.87 -4.47
C VAL A 147 0.43 5.20 -3.11
N ALA A 148 -0.50 5.68 -2.29
CA ALA A 148 -0.86 5.07 -1.02
C ALA A 148 -2.23 4.38 -1.13
N VAL A 149 -2.33 3.17 -0.58
CA VAL A 149 -3.58 2.41 -0.47
C VAL A 149 -3.85 2.11 1.00
N ILE A 150 -5.08 2.39 1.42
CA ILE A 150 -5.54 2.15 2.79
C ILE A 150 -6.87 1.40 2.76
N VAL A 151 -6.98 0.31 3.53
CA VAL A 151 -8.26 -0.37 3.74
C VAL A 151 -9.05 0.37 4.81
N THR A 152 -10.30 0.68 4.48
CA THR A 152 -11.27 1.29 5.39
C THR A 152 -12.47 0.37 5.62
N ALA A 153 -13.35 0.75 6.53
CA ALA A 153 -14.62 0.05 6.74
C ALA A 153 -15.55 0.06 5.50
N LYS A 154 -15.36 0.99 4.56
CA LYS A 154 -16.23 1.17 3.39
C LYS A 154 -15.58 0.74 2.07
N GLY A 155 -14.34 0.26 2.09
CA GLY A 155 -13.59 -0.09 0.88
C GLY A 155 -12.15 0.41 0.93
N LEU A 156 -11.56 0.57 -0.25
CA LEU A 156 -10.18 1.04 -0.42
C LEU A 156 -10.15 2.55 -0.64
N VAL A 157 -9.21 3.23 0.00
CA VAL A 157 -8.82 4.59 -0.37
C VAL A 157 -7.49 4.50 -1.10
N VAL A 158 -7.46 5.04 -2.32
CA VAL A 158 -6.26 5.15 -3.15
C VAL A 158 -5.96 6.63 -3.34
N SER A 159 -4.74 7.06 -2.98
CA SER A 159 -4.30 8.44 -3.13
C SER A 159 -2.92 8.48 -3.78
N SER A 160 -2.73 9.37 -4.75
CA SER A 160 -1.43 9.61 -5.38
C SER A 160 -0.84 10.94 -4.91
N HIS A 161 0.47 10.96 -4.74
CA HIS A 161 1.25 12.14 -4.41
C HIS A 161 2.48 12.21 -5.31
N SER A 162 2.84 13.42 -5.77
CA SER A 162 4.10 13.61 -6.48
C SER A 162 5.28 13.25 -5.58
N ALA A 163 6.28 12.57 -6.16
CA ALA A 163 7.51 12.20 -5.45
C ALA A 163 8.47 13.39 -5.26
N GLU A 164 8.19 14.54 -5.88
CA GLU A 164 8.94 15.79 -5.64
C GLU A 164 8.67 16.34 -4.24
N ALA A 165 9.73 16.68 -3.51
CA ALA A 165 9.61 17.43 -2.27
C ALA A 165 8.96 18.80 -2.54
N PRO A 166 8.09 19.31 -1.64
CA PRO A 166 7.65 20.70 -1.73
C PRO A 166 8.91 21.59 -1.74
N LYS A 167 9.01 22.44 -2.78
CA LYS A 167 10.05 23.48 -2.87
C LYS A 167 9.89 24.51 -1.76
#